data_AF-A0A7C3WAX9-F1
#
_entry.id   AF-A0A7C3WAX9-F1
#
_cell.length_a   1.000
_cell.length_b   1.000
_cell.length_c   1.000
_cell.angle_alpha   90.00
_cell.angle_beta   90.00
_cell.angle_gamma   90.00
#
_symmetry.space_group_name_H-M   'P 1'
#
loop_
_entity.id
_entity.type
_entity.pdbx_description
1 polymer ?
#
loop_
_entity_poly.entity_id
_entity_poly.type
_entity_poly.pdbx_seq_one_letter_code
_entity_poly.pdbx_strand_id
1 'polypeptide(L)'
;MQVTVKLFARLREVVGSGQLVRELEEGATLDNLLQELYSEFPHLRDLAGRTFVALNHQLAAPSSHLHNGDEVALFPPVSGGADCVEITREPIDSAQIIRSVIRPDIGAVATFVGSVRNVSHGRTVLYLEYEAYEEMALSVLRRIVAEIHTCWPRVAEIAIVQRVGRIEVGDIAVVIAISSGHRDDGCFEACRYAIERLKQIVPIWKKEVRPDGAVWIEGDHLSEESLT
;
A
#
# COMPACT_ATOMS: atom_id res chain seq x y z
N MET A 1 15.87 -17.00 23.10
CA MET A 1 16.71 -15.85 22.72
C MET A 1 16.04 -14.56 23.14
N GLN A 2 16.83 -13.55 23.50
CA GLN A 2 16.34 -12.25 23.93
C GLN A 2 16.45 -11.25 22.79
N VAL A 3 15.38 -10.52 22.49
CA VAL A 3 15.36 -9.43 21.50
C VAL A 3 14.85 -8.15 22.14
N THR A 4 15.35 -7.01 21.67
CA THR A 4 14.91 -5.68 22.11
C THR A 4 13.95 -5.10 21.09
N VAL A 5 12.74 -4.78 21.51
CA VAL A 5 11.73 -4.15 20.67
C VAL A 5 11.67 -2.66 21.01
N LYS A 6 11.92 -1.79 20.04
CA LYS A 6 11.78 -0.33 20.18
C LYS A 6 10.50 0.13 19.49
N LEU A 7 9.72 0.95 20.19
CA LEU A 7 8.43 1.44 19.74
C LEU A 7 8.48 2.97 19.65
N PHE A 8 7.98 3.50 18.53
CA PHE A 8 8.01 4.93 18.28
C PHE A 8 6.61 5.52 18.10
N ALA A 9 6.49 6.83 18.39
CA ALA A 9 5.27 7.61 18.22
C ALA A 9 4.02 6.91 18.79
N ARG A 10 2.96 6.73 17.98
CA ARG A 10 1.68 6.17 18.45
C ARG A 10 1.81 4.73 18.97
N LEU A 11 2.76 3.95 18.45
CA LEU A 11 2.99 2.57 18.92
C LEU A 11 3.48 2.55 20.37
N ARG A 12 4.35 3.50 20.74
CA ARG A 12 4.80 3.71 22.13
C ARG A 12 3.64 4.08 23.05
N GLU A 13 2.70 4.89 22.58
CA GLU A 13 1.52 5.30 23.37
C GLU A 13 0.56 4.14 23.59
N VAL A 14 0.32 3.33 22.57
CA VAL A 14 -0.54 2.14 22.64
C VAL A 14 0.02 1.11 23.63
N VAL A 15 1.32 0.89 23.60
CA VAL A 15 2.00 -0.09 24.47
C VAL A 15 2.29 0.49 25.85
N GLY A 16 2.36 1.82 25.98
CA GLY A 16 2.77 2.51 27.22
C GLY A 16 4.28 2.46 27.50
N SER A 17 5.08 1.86 26.61
CA SER A 17 6.54 1.81 26.71
C SER A 17 7.19 2.05 25.35
N GLY A 18 8.34 2.75 25.36
CA GLY A 18 9.15 2.96 24.16
C GLY A 18 10.10 1.81 23.86
N GLN A 19 10.26 0.89 24.80
CA GLN A 19 11.13 -0.26 24.68
C GLN A 19 10.57 -1.45 25.44
N LEU A 20 10.62 -2.62 24.83
CA LEU A 20 10.28 -3.89 25.42
C LEU A 20 11.43 -4.87 25.21
N VAL A 21 11.57 -5.83 26.13
CA VAL A 21 12.44 -6.97 25.95
C VAL A 21 11.55 -8.20 25.81
N ARG A 22 11.81 -9.03 24.80
CA ARG A 22 11.02 -10.25 24.53
C ARG A 22 11.93 -11.46 24.52
N GLU A 23 11.43 -12.54 25.11
CA GLU A 23 12.07 -13.84 25.11
C GLU A 23 11.34 -14.74 24.12
N LEU A 24 12.04 -15.10 23.04
CA LEU A 24 11.51 -15.90 21.93
C LEU A 24 12.21 -17.26 21.86
N GLU A 25 11.58 -18.24 21.23
CA GLU A 25 12.25 -19.49 20.88
C GLU A 25 13.37 -19.26 19.86
N GLU A 26 14.37 -20.14 19.85
CA GLU A 26 15.51 -20.02 18.94
C GLU A 26 15.07 -20.28 17.49
N GLY A 27 15.40 -19.36 16.58
CA GLY A 27 14.96 -19.40 15.18
C GLY A 27 13.62 -18.73 14.88
N ALA A 28 12.97 -18.10 15.87
CA ALA A 28 11.74 -17.34 15.66
C ALA A 28 11.92 -16.23 14.61
N THR A 29 10.84 -15.91 13.90
CA THR A 29 10.81 -14.84 12.90
C THR A 29 10.21 -13.55 13.45
N LEU A 30 10.35 -12.46 12.69
CA LEU A 30 9.62 -11.22 12.96
C LEU A 30 8.11 -11.43 13.03
N ASP A 31 7.53 -12.29 12.20
CA ASP A 31 6.10 -12.61 12.25
C ASP A 31 5.70 -13.24 13.59
N ASN A 32 6.50 -14.17 14.12
CA ASN A 32 6.22 -14.76 15.43
C ASN A 32 6.21 -13.69 16.53
N LEU A 33 7.21 -12.80 16.53
CA LEU A 33 7.27 -11.67 17.46
C LEU A 33 6.07 -10.73 17.30
N LEU A 34 5.68 -10.40 16.07
CA LEU A 34 4.54 -9.53 15.80
C LEU A 34 3.22 -10.17 16.27
N GLN A 35 3.01 -11.47 16.05
CA GLN A 35 1.82 -12.17 16.54
C GLN A 35 1.74 -12.17 18.07
N GLU A 36 2.88 -12.35 18.75
CA GLU A 36 2.95 -12.25 20.22
C GLU A 36 2.58 -10.83 20.70
N LEU A 37 3.17 -9.80 20.08
CA LEU A 37 2.85 -8.41 20.38
C LEU A 37 1.39 -8.04 20.11
N TYR A 38 0.78 -8.57 19.03
CA TYR A 38 -0.63 -8.35 18.74
C TYR A 38 -1.57 -9.10 19.70
N SER A 39 -1.12 -10.24 20.22
CA SER A 39 -1.88 -11.00 21.22
C SER A 39 -1.87 -10.27 22.57
N GLU A 40 -0.74 -9.69 22.94
CA GLU A 40 -0.57 -8.93 24.18
C GLU A 40 -1.18 -7.51 24.10
N PHE A 41 -1.01 -6.83 22.96
CA PHE A 41 -1.52 -5.49 22.70
C PHE A 41 -2.44 -5.49 21.45
N PRO A 42 -3.71 -5.91 21.58
CA PRO A 42 -4.63 -6.02 20.44
C PRO A 42 -4.78 -4.73 19.62
N HIS A 43 -4.66 -3.56 20.27
CA HIS A 43 -4.72 -2.25 19.61
C HIS A 43 -3.54 -1.96 18.66
N LEU A 44 -2.42 -2.68 18.77
CA LEU A 44 -1.35 -2.58 17.77
C LEU A 44 -1.81 -3.14 16.41
N ARG A 45 -2.76 -4.07 16.39
CA ARG A 45 -3.27 -4.68 15.16
C ARG A 45 -3.99 -3.66 14.27
N ASP A 46 -4.63 -2.66 14.88
CA ASP A 46 -5.26 -1.54 14.16
C ASP A 46 -4.24 -0.66 13.44
N LEU A 47 -2.97 -0.70 13.86
CA LEU A 47 -1.85 0.07 13.32
C LEU A 47 -0.91 -0.77 12.45
N ALA A 48 -1.13 -2.08 12.34
CA ALA A 48 -0.24 -3.01 11.64
C ALA A 48 0.06 -2.56 10.20
N GLY A 49 -0.97 -2.17 9.45
CA GLY A 49 -0.83 -1.68 8.07
C GLY A 49 -0.24 -0.29 7.92
N ARG A 50 0.12 0.38 9.02
CA ARG A 50 0.79 1.69 9.03
C ARG A 50 2.08 1.64 9.84
N THR A 51 2.65 0.46 10.02
CA THR A 51 3.85 0.25 10.84
C THR A 51 4.95 -0.33 10.00
N PHE A 52 6.08 0.35 9.96
CA PHE A 52 7.32 -0.20 9.46
C PHE A 52 8.01 -1.00 10.55
N VAL A 53 8.65 -2.10 10.13
CA VAL A 53 9.46 -2.96 10.98
C VAL A 53 10.88 -2.90 10.45
N ALA A 54 11.81 -2.50 11.31
CA ALA A 54 13.24 -2.59 11.02
C ALA A 54 13.92 -3.58 11.97
N LEU A 55 14.77 -4.43 11.42
CA LEU A 55 15.68 -5.31 12.14
C LEU A 55 17.09 -4.73 12.04
N ASN A 56 17.74 -4.45 13.18
CA ASN A 56 19.11 -3.91 13.25
C ASN A 56 19.33 -2.71 12.31
N HIS A 57 18.39 -1.76 12.37
CA HIS A 57 18.37 -0.50 11.59
C HIS A 57 18.09 -0.66 10.08
N GLN A 58 17.64 -1.83 9.61
CA GLN A 58 17.23 -2.04 8.21
C GLN A 58 15.78 -2.51 8.15
N LEU A 59 14.98 -2.01 7.20
CA LEU A 59 13.62 -2.51 6.97
C LEU A 59 13.65 -4.01 6.68
N ALA A 60 12.77 -4.76 7.32
CA ALA A 60 12.78 -6.22 7.29
C ALA A 60 11.38 -6.79 7.04
N ALA A 61 11.34 -7.93 6.34
CA ALA A 61 10.10 -8.64 6.07
C ALA A 61 9.67 -9.46 7.29
N PRO A 62 8.36 -9.72 7.50
CA PRO A 62 7.89 -10.57 8.59
C PRO A 62 8.53 -11.97 8.63
N SER A 63 8.98 -12.48 7.49
CA SER A 63 9.66 -13.79 7.39
C SER A 63 11.15 -13.75 7.82
N SER A 64 11.73 -12.60 8.15
CA SER A 64 13.13 -12.50 8.57
C SER A 64 13.36 -13.19 9.91
N HIS A 65 14.44 -13.98 10.01
CA HIS A 65 14.83 -14.67 11.23
C HIS A 65 15.48 -13.71 12.22
N LEU A 66 15.13 -13.87 13.49
CA LEU A 66 15.70 -13.14 14.62
C LEU A 66 16.81 -13.96 15.27
N HIS A 67 17.78 -13.25 15.82
CA HIS A 67 18.91 -13.78 16.58
C HIS A 67 18.95 -13.15 17.98
N ASN A 68 19.66 -13.81 18.89
CA ASN A 68 19.84 -13.32 20.24
C ASN A 68 20.58 -11.97 20.25
N GLY A 69 19.98 -10.96 20.87
CA GLY A 69 20.50 -9.59 20.94
C GLY A 69 19.99 -8.67 19.84
N ASP A 70 19.16 -9.15 18.91
CA ASP A 70 18.62 -8.33 17.84
C ASP A 70 17.74 -7.18 18.35
N GLU A 71 17.83 -6.05 17.65
CA GLU A 71 16.97 -4.90 17.84
C GLU A 71 15.89 -4.84 16.75
N VAL A 72 14.64 -4.83 17.16
CA VAL A 72 13.47 -4.69 16.29
C VAL A 72 12.80 -3.35 16.57
N ALA A 73 12.82 -2.44 15.60
CA ALA A 73 12.14 -1.16 15.69
C ALA A 73 10.79 -1.22 14.96
N LEU A 74 9.71 -0.92 15.68
CA LEU A 74 8.38 -0.67 15.10
C LEU A 74 8.10 0.82 15.16
N PHE A 75 7.93 1.43 14.00
CA PHE A 75 7.67 2.86 13.90
C PHE A 75 6.60 3.11 12.84
N PRO A 76 5.71 4.09 13.06
CA PRO A 76 4.89 4.56 11.97
C PRO A 76 5.78 5.28 10.94
N PRO A 77 5.26 5.56 9.74
CA PRO A 77 5.89 6.50 8.84
C PRO A 77 6.28 7.78 9.60
N VAL A 78 7.50 8.27 9.35
CA VAL A 78 8.01 9.48 10.00
C VAL A 78 7.05 10.65 9.78
N SER A 79 6.89 11.50 10.81
CA SER A 79 5.87 12.54 10.93
C SER A 79 5.99 13.65 9.88
N GLY A 80 5.49 13.33 8.70
CA GLY A 80 4.93 14.16 7.66
C GLY A 80 4.03 13.17 6.93
N GLY A 81 2.72 13.45 6.86
CA GLY A 81 1.72 12.56 6.27
C GLY A 81 2.28 11.73 5.13
N ALA A 82 2.52 10.44 5.39
CA ALA A 82 3.34 9.67 4.49
C ALA A 82 2.41 9.05 3.47
N ASP A 83 2.39 9.69 2.30
CA ASP A 83 1.81 9.09 1.13
C ASP A 83 2.27 7.64 1.02
N CYS A 84 1.31 6.74 0.86
CA CYS A 84 1.55 5.32 0.82
C CYS A 84 1.53 4.87 -0.64
N VAL A 85 2.63 4.30 -1.11
CA VAL A 85 2.65 3.60 -2.40
C VAL A 85 3.11 2.16 -2.18
N GLU A 86 2.33 1.22 -2.69
CA GLU A 86 2.57 -0.21 -2.46
C GLU A 86 2.23 -1.02 -3.71
N ILE A 87 3.06 -2.03 -3.96
CA ILE A 87 2.77 -3.14 -4.88
C ILE A 87 2.71 -4.40 -4.02
N THR A 88 1.60 -5.12 -4.10
CA THR A 88 1.35 -6.29 -3.26
C THR A 88 0.86 -7.47 -4.08
N ARG A 89 1.01 -8.68 -3.54
CA ARG A 89 0.39 -9.91 -4.09
C ARG A 89 -0.87 -10.29 -3.32
N GLU A 90 -1.03 -9.73 -2.12
CA GLU A 90 -2.13 -10.05 -1.21
C GLU A 90 -3.42 -9.31 -1.60
N PRO A 91 -4.61 -9.82 -1.23
CA PRO A 91 -5.86 -9.10 -1.37
C PRO A 91 -5.83 -7.73 -0.68
N ILE A 92 -6.35 -6.70 -1.36
CA ILE A 92 -6.39 -5.34 -0.83
C ILE A 92 -7.65 -5.12 0.02
N ASP A 93 -7.49 -4.74 1.29
CA ASP A 93 -8.58 -4.20 2.11
C ASP A 93 -8.74 -2.69 1.81
N SER A 94 -9.69 -2.35 0.94
CA SER A 94 -9.95 -0.95 0.57
C SER A 94 -10.37 -0.09 1.76
N ALA A 95 -11.05 -0.65 2.77
CA ALA A 95 -11.46 0.11 3.94
C ALA A 95 -10.25 0.48 4.80
N GLN A 96 -9.25 -0.40 4.90
CA GLN A 96 -7.97 -0.10 5.53
C GLN A 96 -7.22 1.03 4.81
N ILE A 97 -7.19 0.99 3.47
CA ILE A 97 -6.56 2.06 2.68
C ILE A 97 -7.29 3.40 2.84
N ILE A 98 -8.62 3.41 2.85
CA ILE A 98 -9.40 4.63 3.12
C ILE A 98 -9.08 5.19 4.52
N ARG A 99 -8.97 4.32 5.54
CA ARG A 99 -8.63 4.75 6.91
C ARG A 99 -7.21 5.32 7.02
N SER A 100 -6.27 4.93 6.15
CA SER A 100 -4.88 5.38 6.25
C SER A 100 -4.73 6.87 5.89
N VAL A 101 -5.58 7.40 5.02
CA VAL A 101 -5.57 8.80 4.56
C VAL A 101 -6.45 9.75 5.40
N ILE A 102 -7.12 9.25 6.43
CA ILE A 102 -7.98 10.06 7.31
C ILE A 102 -7.16 10.62 8.49
N ARG A 103 -7.32 11.92 8.74
CA ARG A 103 -6.80 12.65 9.91
C ARG A 103 -7.87 13.60 10.47
N PRO A 104 -7.70 14.15 11.69
CA PRO A 104 -8.70 15.04 12.30
C PRO A 104 -9.02 16.31 11.49
N ASP A 105 -8.09 16.76 10.63
CA ASP A 105 -8.20 17.93 9.75
C ASP A 105 -8.80 17.62 8.36
N ILE A 106 -9.20 16.37 8.11
CA ILE A 106 -9.74 15.90 6.82
C ILE A 106 -11.27 15.87 6.86
N GLY A 107 -11.90 16.56 5.91
CA GLY A 107 -13.35 16.53 5.69
C GLY A 107 -13.75 15.84 4.39
N ALA A 108 -12.81 15.44 3.53
CA ALA A 108 -13.08 14.74 2.28
C ALA A 108 -12.06 13.64 1.97
N VAL A 109 -12.58 12.51 1.47
CA VAL A 109 -11.79 11.43 0.89
C VAL A 109 -12.44 11.01 -0.42
N ALA A 110 -11.66 10.97 -1.49
CA ALA A 110 -12.03 10.41 -2.77
C ALA A 110 -11.30 9.08 -2.96
N THR A 111 -12.00 8.07 -3.48
CA THR A 111 -11.41 6.75 -3.68
C THR A 111 -11.79 6.18 -5.04
N PHE A 112 -10.78 5.63 -5.73
CA PHE A 112 -10.95 4.79 -6.89
C PHE A 112 -10.62 3.34 -6.52
N VAL A 113 -11.51 2.42 -6.90
CA VAL A 113 -11.31 0.97 -6.73
C VAL A 113 -11.48 0.30 -8.08
N GLY A 114 -10.40 -0.29 -8.59
CA GLY A 114 -10.41 -1.08 -9.81
C GLY A 114 -10.58 -2.56 -9.49
N SER A 115 -11.73 -3.15 -9.83
CA SER A 115 -12.00 -4.58 -9.67
C SER A 115 -11.98 -5.33 -11.00
N VAL A 116 -11.68 -6.62 -10.92
CA VAL A 116 -11.68 -7.51 -12.09
C VAL A 116 -13.11 -7.84 -12.49
N ARG A 117 -13.45 -7.60 -13.76
CA ARG A 117 -14.77 -7.92 -14.33
C ARG A 117 -14.75 -9.29 -15.02
N ASN A 118 -15.88 -9.98 -14.99
CA ASN A 118 -16.07 -11.26 -15.67
C ASN A 118 -16.18 -11.15 -17.20
N VAL A 119 -16.35 -9.94 -17.73
CA VAL A 119 -16.44 -9.68 -19.18
C VAL A 119 -15.53 -8.52 -19.55
N SER A 120 -14.71 -8.72 -20.58
CA SER A 120 -13.87 -7.70 -21.21
C SER A 120 -14.02 -7.80 -22.72
N HIS A 121 -14.33 -6.69 -23.39
CA HIS A 121 -14.50 -6.62 -24.85
C HIS A 121 -15.46 -7.70 -25.40
N GLY A 122 -16.55 -7.98 -24.68
CA GLY A 122 -17.56 -8.98 -25.06
C GLY A 122 -17.13 -10.44 -24.84
N ARG A 123 -15.98 -10.69 -24.21
CA ARG A 123 -15.46 -12.04 -23.95
C ARG A 123 -15.39 -12.32 -22.45
N THR A 124 -15.65 -13.57 -22.09
CA THR A 124 -15.53 -14.06 -20.72
C THR A 124 -14.07 -14.04 -20.26
N VAL A 125 -13.84 -13.45 -19.10
CA VAL A 125 -12.55 -13.45 -18.39
C VAL A 125 -12.69 -14.37 -17.18
N LEU A 126 -11.75 -15.29 -17.02
CA LEU A 126 -11.69 -16.18 -15.86
C LEU A 126 -10.98 -15.48 -14.70
N TYR A 127 -9.84 -14.86 -14.98
CA TYR A 127 -9.04 -14.08 -14.04
C TYR A 127 -8.05 -13.20 -14.82
N LEU A 128 -7.40 -12.25 -14.12
CA LEU A 128 -6.29 -11.47 -14.67
C LEU A 128 -4.97 -11.91 -14.04
N GLU A 129 -3.90 -11.86 -14.83
CA GLU A 129 -2.53 -11.89 -14.29
C GLU A 129 -1.90 -10.54 -14.51
N TYR A 130 -1.42 -9.93 -13.43
CA TYR A 130 -0.70 -8.67 -13.46
C TYR A 130 0.80 -8.91 -13.27
N GLU A 131 1.60 -8.35 -14.15
CA GLU A 131 3.06 -8.30 -14.01
C GLU A 131 3.50 -6.85 -13.89
N ALA A 132 4.56 -6.61 -13.11
CA ALA A 132 5.10 -5.27 -12.91
C ALA A 132 6.62 -5.32 -12.82
N TYR A 133 7.26 -4.26 -13.33
CA TYR A 133 8.63 -3.95 -12.90
C TYR A 133 8.54 -3.19 -11.58
N GLU A 134 8.49 -3.91 -10.46
CA GLU A 134 8.04 -3.40 -9.16
C GLU A 134 8.86 -2.19 -8.67
N GLU A 135 10.19 -2.24 -8.74
CA GLU A 135 11.05 -1.14 -8.27
C GLU A 135 10.80 0.15 -9.08
N MET A 136 10.67 0.01 -10.40
CA MET A 136 10.37 1.14 -11.28
C MET A 136 8.95 1.62 -11.09
N ALA A 137 7.97 0.71 -10.95
CA ALA A 137 6.58 1.06 -10.71
C ALA A 137 6.41 1.84 -9.41
N LEU A 138 7.04 1.40 -8.31
CA LEU A 138 7.05 2.15 -7.05
C LEU A 138 7.68 3.55 -7.23
N SER A 139 8.80 3.65 -7.95
CA SER A 139 9.45 4.94 -8.25
C SER A 139 8.50 5.88 -9.03
N VAL A 140 7.84 5.37 -10.07
CA VAL A 140 6.89 6.15 -10.88
C VAL A 140 5.65 6.54 -10.08
N LEU A 141 5.12 5.67 -9.22
CA LEU A 141 4.00 5.99 -8.32
C LEU A 141 4.36 7.13 -7.35
N ARG A 142 5.56 7.13 -6.77
CA ARG A 142 6.05 8.25 -5.95
C ARG A 142 6.14 9.56 -6.75
N ARG A 143 6.52 9.47 -8.03
CA ARG A 143 6.52 10.64 -8.92
C ARG A 143 5.09 11.18 -9.12
N ILE A 144 4.10 10.32 -9.35
CA ILE A 144 2.70 10.72 -9.49
C ILE A 144 2.19 11.39 -8.21
N VAL A 145 2.55 10.87 -7.03
CA VAL A 145 2.24 11.49 -5.73
C VAL A 145 2.83 12.91 -5.66
N ALA A 146 4.09 13.09 -6.03
CA ALA A 146 4.73 14.41 -6.05
C ALA A 146 4.08 15.37 -7.08
N GLU A 147 3.69 14.85 -8.26
CA GLU A 147 2.93 15.60 -9.28
C GLU A 147 1.60 16.09 -8.69
N ILE A 148 0.87 15.23 -7.97
CA ILE A 148 -0.42 15.58 -7.33
C ILE A 148 -0.25 16.67 -6.29
N HIS A 149 0.72 16.55 -5.37
CA HIS A 149 0.97 17.60 -4.37
C HIS A 149 1.37 18.94 -5.01
N THR A 150 2.03 18.90 -6.16
CA THR A 150 2.36 20.11 -6.93
C THR A 150 1.10 20.74 -7.54
N CYS A 151 0.23 19.94 -8.14
CA CYS A 151 -0.99 20.41 -8.80
C CYS A 151 -2.10 20.81 -7.82
N TRP A 152 -2.20 20.12 -6.68
CA TRP A 152 -3.21 20.35 -5.64
C TRP A 152 -2.57 20.44 -4.25
N PRO A 153 -1.99 21.59 -3.87
CA PRO A 153 -1.29 21.76 -2.58
C PRO A 153 -2.17 21.58 -1.32
N ARG A 154 -3.49 21.46 -1.48
CA ARG A 154 -4.44 21.21 -0.38
C ARG A 154 -4.82 19.74 -0.24
N VAL A 155 -4.33 18.87 -1.12
CA VAL A 155 -4.34 17.42 -0.90
C VAL A 155 -3.43 17.12 0.29
N ALA A 156 -3.91 16.27 1.18
CA ALA A 156 -3.29 16.04 2.47
C ALA A 156 -2.54 14.70 2.53
N GLU A 157 -3.17 13.62 2.11
CA GLU A 157 -2.60 12.27 2.09
C GLU A 157 -3.05 11.54 0.83
N ILE A 158 -2.16 10.75 0.25
CA ILE A 158 -2.40 9.92 -0.93
C ILE A 158 -1.98 8.48 -0.62
N ALA A 159 -2.84 7.53 -0.89
CA ALA A 159 -2.52 6.11 -0.85
C ALA A 159 -2.81 5.48 -2.22
N ILE A 160 -1.83 4.80 -2.81
CA ILE A 160 -1.94 4.05 -4.06
C ILE A 160 -1.41 2.63 -3.83
N VAL A 161 -2.31 1.66 -3.87
CA VAL A 161 -1.97 0.24 -3.70
C VAL A 161 -2.40 -0.52 -4.94
N GLN A 162 -1.43 -1.17 -5.59
CA GLN A 162 -1.65 -2.01 -6.76
C GLN A 162 -1.38 -3.48 -6.39
N ARG A 163 -2.32 -4.36 -6.72
CA ARG A 163 -2.12 -5.81 -6.64
C ARG A 163 -1.54 -6.34 -7.95
N VAL A 164 -0.58 -7.24 -7.82
CA VAL A 164 0.07 -7.99 -8.92
C VAL A 164 -0.08 -9.49 -8.71
N GLY A 165 0.25 -10.29 -9.73
CA GLY A 165 0.00 -11.72 -9.76
C GLY A 165 -1.40 -12.06 -10.25
N ARG A 166 -1.90 -13.24 -9.88
CA ARG A 166 -3.23 -13.72 -10.28
C ARG A 166 -4.32 -13.07 -9.43
N ILE A 167 -5.30 -12.48 -10.09
CA ILE A 167 -6.43 -11.77 -9.46
C ILE A 167 -7.74 -12.30 -10.04
N GLU A 168 -8.58 -12.85 -9.18
CA GLU A 168 -9.85 -13.46 -9.56
C GLU A 168 -10.90 -12.40 -9.94
N VAL A 169 -11.90 -12.80 -10.70
CA VAL A 169 -13.09 -11.96 -10.97
C VAL A 169 -13.74 -11.54 -9.66
N GLY A 170 -14.04 -10.24 -9.53
CA GLY A 170 -14.62 -9.65 -8.32
C GLY A 170 -13.58 -9.12 -7.34
N ASP A 171 -12.33 -9.57 -7.41
CA ASP A 171 -11.26 -9.07 -6.56
C ASP A 171 -10.79 -7.67 -6.99
N ILE A 172 -10.19 -6.96 -6.04
CA ILE A 172 -9.61 -5.64 -6.23
C ILE A 172 -8.19 -5.77 -6.79
N ALA A 173 -7.94 -5.10 -7.90
CA ALA A 173 -6.63 -4.98 -8.53
C ALA A 173 -5.90 -3.69 -8.11
N VAL A 174 -6.62 -2.61 -7.83
CA VAL A 174 -6.01 -1.33 -7.44
C VAL A 174 -6.94 -0.51 -6.55
N VAL A 175 -6.36 0.17 -5.56
CA VAL A 175 -7.04 1.18 -4.74
C VAL A 175 -6.22 2.47 -4.76
N ILE A 176 -6.88 3.58 -5.03
CA ILE A 176 -6.32 4.92 -4.85
C ILE A 176 -7.21 5.68 -3.90
N ALA A 177 -6.70 6.14 -2.77
CA ALA A 177 -7.41 6.99 -1.82
C ALA A 177 -6.66 8.32 -1.67
N ILE A 178 -7.37 9.43 -1.76
CA ILE A 178 -6.82 10.78 -1.63
C ILE A 178 -7.69 11.57 -0.67
N SER A 179 -7.07 12.29 0.25
CA SER A 179 -7.77 13.12 1.23
C SER A 179 -7.43 14.60 1.15
N SER A 180 -8.38 15.43 1.60
CA SER A 180 -8.20 16.88 1.72
C SER A 180 -9.16 17.47 2.76
N GLY A 181 -8.95 18.73 3.13
CA GLY A 181 -9.81 19.44 4.08
C GLY A 181 -11.28 19.47 3.63
N HIS A 182 -11.51 19.83 2.37
CA HIS A 182 -12.84 19.84 1.75
C HIS A 182 -12.83 19.13 0.40
N ARG A 183 -14.01 18.72 -0.08
CA ARG A 183 -14.15 18.03 -1.37
C ARG A 183 -13.62 18.85 -2.56
N ASP A 184 -13.76 20.18 -2.49
CA ASP A 184 -13.38 21.14 -3.53
C ASP A 184 -11.88 21.56 -3.43
N ASP A 185 -11.12 20.96 -2.51
CA ASP A 185 -9.68 21.20 -2.34
C ASP A 185 -8.81 20.35 -3.30
N GLY A 186 -9.42 19.76 -4.34
CA GLY A 186 -8.74 18.95 -5.36
C GLY A 186 -8.88 17.43 -5.17
N CYS A 187 -9.72 16.99 -4.23
CA CYS A 187 -9.84 15.59 -3.84
C CYS A 187 -10.23 14.67 -5.02
N PHE A 188 -11.29 15.05 -5.74
CA PHE A 188 -11.81 14.26 -6.86
C PHE A 188 -10.88 14.33 -8.08
N GLU A 189 -10.38 15.53 -8.38
CA GLU A 189 -9.50 15.80 -9.50
C GLU A 189 -8.18 15.05 -9.36
N ALA A 190 -7.56 15.09 -8.17
CA ALA A 190 -6.37 14.35 -7.86
C ALA A 190 -6.59 12.83 -7.96
N CYS A 191 -7.73 12.32 -7.47
CA CYS A 191 -8.01 10.89 -7.50
C CYS A 191 -8.16 10.38 -8.94
N ARG A 192 -8.86 11.14 -9.79
CA ARG A 192 -8.96 10.85 -11.22
C ARG A 192 -7.59 10.97 -11.90
N TYR A 193 -6.84 12.02 -11.63
CA TYR A 193 -5.51 12.22 -12.18
C TYR A 193 -4.58 11.04 -11.86
N ALA A 194 -4.60 10.56 -10.61
CA ALA A 194 -3.78 9.44 -10.18
C ALA A 194 -4.02 8.16 -10.99
N ILE A 195 -5.28 7.77 -11.23
CA ILE A 195 -5.58 6.55 -12.00
C ILE A 195 -5.24 6.70 -13.48
N GLU A 196 -5.49 7.87 -14.08
CA GLU A 196 -5.13 8.11 -15.47
C GLU A 196 -3.60 8.09 -15.65
N ARG A 197 -2.85 8.77 -14.77
CA ARG A 197 -1.38 8.72 -14.78
C ARG A 197 -0.86 7.31 -14.54
N LEU A 198 -1.42 6.58 -13.59
CA LEU A 198 -1.02 5.19 -13.33
C LEU A 198 -1.08 4.36 -14.60
N LYS A 199 -2.20 4.43 -15.34
CA LYS A 199 -2.40 3.69 -16.59
C LYS A 199 -1.49 4.15 -17.73
N GLN A 200 -1.05 5.40 -17.73
CA GLN A 200 -0.21 5.97 -18.79
C GLN A 200 1.27 5.61 -18.64
N ILE A 201 1.80 5.63 -17.41
CA ILE A 201 3.26 5.68 -17.19
C ILE A 201 3.80 4.63 -16.23
N VAL A 202 2.96 3.92 -15.47
CA VAL A 202 3.45 2.93 -14.50
C VAL A 202 3.66 1.60 -15.24
N PRO A 203 4.85 0.98 -15.17
CA PRO A 203 5.18 -0.26 -15.88
C PRO A 203 4.51 -1.48 -15.22
N ILE A 204 3.20 -1.59 -15.44
CA ILE A 204 2.34 -2.69 -15.02
C ILE A 204 1.58 -3.17 -16.26
N TRP A 205 1.64 -4.47 -16.50
CA TRP A 205 0.97 -5.12 -17.63
C TRP A 205 -0.09 -6.08 -17.12
N LYS A 206 -1.19 -6.19 -17.87
CA LYS A 206 -2.28 -7.13 -17.56
C LYS A 206 -2.41 -8.16 -18.66
N LYS A 207 -2.56 -9.41 -18.26
CA LYS A 207 -2.92 -10.53 -19.13
C LYS A 207 -4.32 -11.00 -18.76
N GLU A 208 -5.19 -11.04 -19.75
CA GLU A 208 -6.53 -11.63 -19.60
C GLU A 208 -6.44 -13.13 -19.83
N VAL A 209 -6.83 -13.92 -18.83
CA VAL A 209 -6.98 -15.37 -18.98
C VAL A 209 -8.44 -15.70 -19.22
N ARG A 210 -8.68 -16.44 -20.29
CA ARG A 210 -10.00 -16.77 -20.84
C ARG A 210 -10.12 -18.28 -21.05
N PRO A 211 -11.33 -18.82 -21.28
CA PRO A 211 -11.51 -20.26 -21.54
C PRO A 211 -10.75 -20.77 -22.78
N ASP A 212 -10.54 -19.89 -23.77
CA ASP A 212 -9.92 -20.20 -25.06
C ASP A 212 -8.42 -19.85 -25.13
N GLY A 213 -7.84 -19.30 -24.06
CA GLY A 213 -6.43 -18.95 -24.00
C GLY A 213 -6.13 -17.72 -23.14
N ALA A 214 -4.93 -17.18 -23.27
CA ALA A 214 -4.50 -15.98 -22.56
C ALA A 214 -3.98 -14.92 -23.53
N VAL A 215 -4.25 -13.64 -23.25
CA VAL A 215 -3.83 -12.52 -24.10
C VAL A 215 -3.31 -11.37 -23.24
N TRP A 216 -2.11 -10.87 -23.58
CA TRP A 216 -1.60 -9.62 -23.03
C TRP A 216 -2.39 -8.45 -23.59
N ILE A 217 -2.88 -7.60 -22.70
CA ILE A 217 -3.60 -6.39 -23.10
C ILE A 217 -2.61 -5.25 -23.10
N GLU A 218 -2.38 -4.67 -24.28
CA GLU A 218 -1.61 -3.45 -24.43
C GLU A 218 -2.32 -2.29 -23.72
N GLY A 219 -1.56 -1.43 -23.06
CA GLY A 219 -2.08 -0.21 -22.45
C GLY A 219 -2.48 0.81 -23.52
N ASP A 220 -3.44 1.66 -23.22
CA ASP A 220 -3.74 2.82 -24.06
C ASP A 220 -2.55 3.78 -23.97
N HIS A 221 -1.63 3.70 -24.94
CA HIS A 221 -0.69 4.80 -25.16
C HIS A 221 -1.51 6.00 -25.63
N LEU A 222 -1.57 7.06 -24.83
CA LEU A 222 -1.96 8.37 -25.37
C LEU A 222 -0.92 8.73 -26.43
N SER A 223 -1.39 9.02 -27.65
CA SER A 223 -0.55 9.59 -28.70
C SER A 223 0.12 10.87 -28.20
N GLU A 224 1.31 11.18 -28.72
CA GLU A 224 2.10 12.39 -28.37
C GLU A 224 1.31 13.71 -28.48
N GLU A 225 0.17 13.72 -29.17
CA GLU A 225 -0.74 14.88 -29.31
C GLU A 225 -1.45 15.30 -28.02
N SER A 226 -1.44 14.48 -26.96
CA SER A 226 -2.06 14.85 -25.67
C SER A 226 -1.11 15.59 -24.71
N LEU A 227 0.13 15.85 -25.13
CA LEU A 227 1.18 16.51 -24.33
C LEU A 227 1.54 17.93 -24.80
N THR A 228 0.75 18.51 -25.72
CA THR A 228 0.87 19.92 -26.16
C THR A 228 -0.23 20.81 -25.62
#